data_AF-A0A101UUS2-F1
#
_entry.id   AF-A0A101UUS2-F1
#
_cell.length_a   1.000
_cell.length_b   1.000
_cell.length_c   1.000
_cell.angle_alpha   90.00
_cell.angle_beta   90.00
_cell.angle_gamma   90.00
#
_symmetry.space_group_name_H-M   'P 1'
#
loop_
_entity.id
_entity.type
_entity.pdbx_description
1 polymer ?
#
loop_
_entity_poly.entity_id
_entity_poly.type
_entity_poly.pdbx_seq_one_letter_code
_entity_poly.pdbx_strand_id
1 'polypeptide(L)'
;MGDTLTPPTLGPDLLGELTGRRVLILGDGTAAHAAHLVRAYGASVDAVGSEPGAHHGALPGLRLVRADVVEFLRTAAADPYDVICSLDTDPRPLLPALASALKPGGTLCLTVPAAQKPWTDLLAEHGLRLHVEHLDDGHASHRVLRAIRPLRVSSRPRTPRPPVPHAALGVGAILHGPRGLLLGRHHRGTWELPGGTVEAGESLQETVVRELAEETGLRADPADVRLLGTLLDDVDGVVRVTVASHVTAWRGEPADQPGEKVGDWRWFPLDRLPENLFVCSAQGLTAWRPELPVDHTPAHFTPYATD
;
A
#
# COMPACT_ATOMS: atom_id res chain seq x y z
N MET A 1 -22.21 3.31 -25.75
CA MET A 1 -21.03 3.36 -26.63
C MET A 1 -20.05 4.31 -25.97
N GLY A 2 -19.22 3.78 -25.08
CA GLY A 2 -18.13 4.55 -24.49
C GLY A 2 -16.98 4.52 -25.48
N ASP A 3 -16.46 5.70 -25.81
CA ASP A 3 -15.26 5.85 -26.64
C ASP A 3 -14.11 5.11 -25.95
N THR A 4 -13.65 4.00 -26.53
CA THR A 4 -12.44 3.33 -26.08
C THR A 4 -11.28 4.23 -26.49
N LEU A 5 -10.91 5.16 -25.60
CA LEU A 5 -9.78 6.07 -25.77
C LEU A 5 -8.56 5.25 -26.19
N THR A 6 -7.98 5.59 -27.35
CA THR A 6 -6.73 4.98 -27.79
C THR A 6 -5.65 5.50 -26.82
N PRO A 7 -4.95 4.64 -26.06
CA PRO A 7 -3.95 5.11 -25.12
C PRO A 7 -2.85 5.88 -25.88
N PRO A 8 -2.20 6.88 -25.25
CA PRO A 8 -1.13 7.65 -25.86
C PRO A 8 -0.05 6.69 -26.40
N THR A 9 0.41 6.95 -27.62
CA THR A 9 1.50 6.17 -28.20
C THR A 9 2.80 6.61 -27.52
N LEU A 10 3.26 5.84 -26.54
CA LEU A 10 4.53 6.11 -25.86
C LEU A 10 5.71 5.89 -26.82
N GLY A 11 6.43 6.97 -27.13
CA GLY A 11 7.62 6.96 -27.98
C GLY A 11 8.94 6.90 -27.20
N PRO A 12 10.07 6.81 -27.91
CA PRO A 12 11.42 6.83 -27.32
C PRO A 12 11.70 8.07 -26.48
N ASP A 13 11.04 9.19 -26.76
CA ASP A 13 11.18 10.43 -26.00
C ASP A 13 10.78 10.25 -24.53
N LEU A 14 9.83 9.34 -24.25
CA LEU A 14 9.41 8.99 -22.89
C LEU A 14 10.08 7.69 -22.41
N LEU A 15 10.24 6.70 -23.27
CA LEU A 15 10.71 5.37 -22.86
C LEU A 15 12.25 5.27 -22.81
N GLY A 16 12.95 6.15 -23.51
CA GLY A 16 14.38 6.06 -23.80
C GLY A 16 14.68 5.17 -25.01
N GLU A 17 15.96 4.83 -25.17
CA GLU A 17 16.44 3.90 -26.20
C GLU A 17 15.90 2.48 -25.93
N LEU A 18 15.40 1.79 -26.97
CA LEU A 18 14.64 0.54 -26.84
C LEU A 18 15.23 -0.68 -27.58
N THR A 19 16.24 -0.51 -28.43
CA THR A 19 16.78 -1.62 -29.23
C THR A 19 17.34 -2.71 -28.33
N GLY A 20 16.81 -3.93 -28.48
CA GLY A 20 17.20 -5.09 -27.68
C GLY A 20 16.75 -5.04 -26.21
N ARG A 21 16.01 -4.00 -25.80
CA ARG A 21 15.50 -3.89 -24.43
C ARG A 21 14.24 -4.70 -24.23
N ARG A 22 14.05 -5.19 -23.01
CA ARG A 22 12.82 -5.86 -22.59
C ARG A 22 11.83 -4.83 -22.08
N VAL A 23 10.67 -4.78 -22.71
CA VAL A 23 9.59 -3.86 -22.42
C VAL A 23 8.36 -4.66 -21.98
N LEU A 24 7.76 -4.26 -20.87
CA LEU A 24 6.47 -4.76 -20.42
C LEU A 24 5.42 -3.67 -20.64
N ILE A 25 4.34 -3.98 -21.33
CA ILE A 25 3.17 -3.11 -21.41
C ILE A 25 2.01 -3.80 -20.70
N LEU A 26 1.46 -3.12 -19.69
CA LEU A 26 0.31 -3.55 -18.91
C LEU A 26 -0.93 -2.83 -19.40
N GLY A 27 -1.98 -3.61 -19.65
CA GLY A 27 -3.30 -3.12 -20.03
C GLY A 27 -3.92 -3.85 -21.20
N ASP A 28 -5.21 -3.63 -21.38
CA ASP A 28 -6.00 -4.20 -22.47
C ASP A 28 -5.86 -3.35 -23.74
N GLY A 29 -5.99 -3.99 -24.90
CA GLY A 29 -5.84 -3.32 -26.21
C GLY A 29 -4.42 -2.82 -26.52
N THR A 30 -3.41 -3.26 -25.78
CA THR A 30 -2.02 -2.80 -25.90
C THR A 30 -1.23 -3.46 -27.03
N ALA A 31 -1.76 -4.50 -27.68
CA ALA A 31 -1.10 -5.28 -28.72
C ALA A 31 -0.59 -4.44 -29.90
N ALA A 32 -1.37 -3.46 -30.36
CA ALA A 32 -0.98 -2.61 -31.48
C ALA A 32 0.22 -1.72 -31.13
N HIS A 33 0.21 -1.16 -29.92
CA HIS A 33 1.32 -0.36 -29.41
C HIS A 33 2.57 -1.22 -29.22
N ALA A 34 2.42 -2.40 -28.63
CA ALA A 34 3.51 -3.36 -28.46
C ALA A 34 4.15 -3.77 -29.81
N ALA A 35 3.32 -4.08 -30.82
CA ALA A 35 3.80 -4.39 -32.17
C ALA A 35 4.53 -3.21 -32.82
N HIS A 36 4.07 -1.98 -32.58
CA HIS A 36 4.76 -0.78 -33.05
C HIS A 36 6.16 -0.66 -32.43
N LEU A 37 6.29 -0.86 -31.10
CA LEU A 37 7.60 -0.77 -30.43
C LEU A 37 8.61 -1.80 -30.94
N VAL A 38 8.16 -3.03 -31.21
CA VAL A 38 9.01 -4.07 -31.82
C VAL A 38 9.48 -3.65 -33.21
N ARG A 39 8.57 -3.20 -34.07
CA ARG A 39 8.86 -2.89 -35.48
C ARG A 39 9.70 -1.63 -35.66
N ALA A 40 9.35 -0.58 -34.92
CA ALA A 40 9.97 0.73 -35.08
C ALA A 40 11.27 0.87 -34.30
N TYR A 41 11.39 0.19 -33.14
CA TYR A 41 12.48 0.43 -32.21
C TYR A 41 13.25 -0.83 -31.80
N GLY A 42 12.91 -2.00 -32.33
CA GLY A 42 13.67 -3.24 -32.09
C GLY A 42 13.60 -3.74 -30.65
N ALA A 43 12.53 -3.39 -29.92
CA ALA A 43 12.30 -3.86 -28.56
C ALA A 43 11.84 -5.33 -28.53
N SER A 44 12.06 -6.00 -27.39
CA SER A 44 11.37 -7.24 -27.03
C SER A 44 10.25 -6.91 -26.06
N VAL A 45 8.99 -7.14 -26.46
CA VAL A 45 7.82 -6.62 -25.77
C VAL A 45 6.91 -7.75 -25.30
N ASP A 46 6.60 -7.75 -24.01
CA ASP A 46 5.50 -8.51 -23.43
C ASP A 46 4.31 -7.56 -23.22
N ALA A 47 3.18 -7.83 -23.87
CA ALA A 47 1.93 -7.10 -23.65
C ALA A 47 0.99 -7.98 -22.82
N VAL A 48 0.63 -7.51 -21.62
CA VAL A 48 -0.08 -8.30 -20.61
C VAL A 48 -1.38 -7.61 -20.22
N GLY A 49 -2.48 -8.36 -20.29
CA GLY A 49 -3.80 -7.90 -19.91
C GLY A 49 -4.82 -9.04 -19.90
N SER A 50 -6.06 -8.73 -19.54
CA SER A 50 -7.19 -9.67 -19.65
C SER A 50 -7.59 -9.87 -21.11
N GLU A 51 -7.46 -8.82 -21.91
CA GLU A 51 -7.70 -8.75 -23.35
C GLU A 51 -6.61 -7.87 -24.00
N PRO A 52 -5.36 -8.36 -24.11
CA PRO A 52 -4.24 -7.55 -24.61
C PRO A 52 -4.44 -7.08 -26.07
N GLY A 53 -5.36 -7.69 -26.81
CA GLY A 53 -5.75 -7.27 -28.16
C GLY A 53 -5.49 -8.35 -29.22
N ALA A 54 -5.76 -7.99 -30.47
CA ALA A 54 -5.67 -8.91 -31.60
C ALA A 54 -4.22 -9.38 -31.87
N HIS A 55 -4.08 -10.62 -32.35
CA HIS A 55 -2.80 -11.16 -32.76
C HIS A 55 -2.25 -10.42 -33.99
N HIS A 56 -0.96 -10.09 -33.97
CA HIS A 56 -0.26 -9.42 -35.07
C HIS A 56 0.55 -10.39 -35.96
N GLY A 57 0.14 -11.66 -36.03
CA GLY A 57 0.89 -12.74 -36.69
C GLY A 57 2.17 -13.11 -35.93
N ALA A 58 3.06 -13.88 -36.58
CA ALA A 58 4.37 -14.21 -36.03
C ALA A 58 5.29 -12.98 -36.10
N LEU A 59 5.34 -12.20 -35.03
CA LEU A 59 6.26 -11.08 -34.86
C LEU A 59 7.32 -11.45 -33.82
N PRO A 60 8.54 -11.83 -34.24
CA PRO A 60 9.63 -12.11 -33.31
C PRO A 60 9.87 -10.91 -32.39
N GLY A 61 9.96 -11.16 -31.08
CA GLY A 61 10.10 -10.12 -30.08
C GLY A 61 8.78 -9.56 -29.56
N LEU A 62 7.60 -10.00 -30.05
CA LEU A 62 6.30 -9.70 -29.42
C LEU A 62 5.71 -10.94 -28.77
N ARG A 63 5.36 -10.82 -27.48
CA ARG A 63 4.57 -11.82 -26.76
C ARG A 63 3.31 -11.16 -26.21
N LEU A 64 2.15 -11.69 -26.58
CA LEU A 64 0.87 -11.31 -25.99
C LEU A 64 0.54 -12.33 -24.89
N VAL A 65 0.33 -11.85 -23.67
CA VAL A 65 0.04 -12.69 -22.50
C VAL A 65 -1.33 -12.32 -21.97
N ARG A 66 -2.24 -13.29 -21.99
CA ARG A 66 -3.55 -13.16 -21.37
C ARG A 66 -3.46 -13.61 -19.92
N ALA A 67 -3.45 -12.68 -18.97
CA ALA A 67 -3.28 -12.98 -17.55
C ALA A 67 -3.79 -11.84 -16.68
N ASP A 68 -4.06 -12.16 -15.41
CA ASP A 68 -4.16 -11.14 -14.37
C ASP A 68 -2.80 -10.46 -14.17
N VAL A 69 -2.81 -9.13 -14.16
CA VAL A 69 -1.59 -8.31 -14.10
C VAL A 69 -0.87 -8.48 -12.76
N VAL A 70 -1.61 -8.61 -11.65
CA VAL A 70 -1.04 -8.78 -10.31
C VAL A 70 -0.32 -10.12 -10.23
N GLU A 71 -0.98 -11.20 -10.66
CA GLU A 71 -0.38 -12.54 -10.68
C GLU A 71 0.84 -12.62 -11.59
N PHE A 72 0.78 -12.01 -12.78
CA PHE A 72 1.92 -11.97 -13.69
C PHE A 72 3.13 -11.29 -13.04
N LEU A 73 2.94 -10.09 -12.45
CA LEU A 73 4.02 -9.32 -11.85
C LEU A 73 4.70 -10.03 -10.68
N ARG A 74 3.98 -10.88 -9.92
CA ARG A 74 4.59 -11.69 -8.84
C ARG A 74 5.70 -12.61 -9.36
N THR A 75 5.59 -13.07 -10.60
CA THR A 75 6.60 -13.94 -11.24
C THR A 75 7.66 -13.17 -12.02
N ALA A 76 7.33 -11.98 -12.51
CA ALA A 76 8.20 -11.14 -13.33
C ALA A 76 9.49 -10.70 -12.61
N ALA A 77 9.50 -10.67 -11.27
CA ALA A 77 10.69 -10.32 -10.49
C ALA A 77 11.88 -11.29 -10.71
N ALA A 78 11.63 -12.51 -11.18
CA ALA A 78 12.69 -13.48 -11.50
C ALA A 78 13.47 -13.14 -12.78
N ASP A 79 12.86 -12.40 -13.71
CA ASP A 79 13.45 -11.98 -14.98
C ASP A 79 12.97 -10.56 -15.34
N PRO A 80 13.51 -9.53 -14.67
CA PRO A 80 12.97 -8.17 -14.70
C PRO A 80 13.14 -7.47 -16.07
N TYR A 81 12.32 -6.45 -16.31
CA TYR A 81 12.27 -5.66 -17.54
C TYR A 81 13.15 -4.41 -17.48
N ASP A 82 13.58 -3.91 -18.64
CA ASP A 82 14.30 -2.63 -18.75
C ASP A 82 13.34 -1.44 -18.74
N VAL A 83 12.12 -1.63 -19.26
CA VAL A 83 11.05 -0.64 -19.32
C VAL A 83 9.71 -1.30 -18.96
N ILE A 84 8.90 -0.64 -18.13
CA ILE A 84 7.53 -1.05 -17.85
C ILE A 84 6.58 0.13 -18.09
N CYS A 85 5.47 -0.11 -18.79
CA CYS A 85 4.43 0.86 -19.06
C CYS A 85 3.10 0.37 -18.49
N SER A 86 2.42 1.18 -17.67
CA SER A 86 1.05 0.94 -17.20
C SER A 86 0.13 1.99 -17.81
N LEU A 87 -0.73 1.58 -18.75
CA LEU A 87 -1.45 2.50 -19.63
C LEU A 87 -2.90 2.77 -19.21
N ASP A 88 -3.56 1.81 -18.57
CA ASP A 88 -5.01 1.86 -18.29
C ASP A 88 -5.40 1.36 -16.88
N THR A 89 -4.42 0.90 -16.09
CA THR A 89 -4.65 0.27 -14.79
C THR A 89 -4.19 1.21 -13.68
N ASP A 90 -4.96 1.31 -12.57
CA ASP A 90 -4.50 2.02 -11.36
C ASP A 90 -3.23 1.34 -10.84
N PRO A 91 -2.06 1.99 -10.96
CA PRO A 91 -0.80 1.36 -10.65
C PRO A 91 -0.48 1.40 -9.15
N ARG A 92 -1.21 2.15 -8.31
CA ARG A 92 -0.96 2.25 -6.85
C ARG A 92 -0.86 0.87 -6.18
N PRO A 93 -1.84 -0.04 -6.33
CA PRO A 93 -1.73 -1.40 -5.77
C PRO A 93 -0.62 -2.23 -6.44
N LEU A 94 -0.15 -1.83 -7.63
CA LEU A 94 0.89 -2.53 -8.38
C LEU A 94 2.30 -2.05 -8.09
N LEU A 95 2.48 -0.87 -7.48
CA LEU A 95 3.80 -0.23 -7.31
C LEU A 95 4.86 -1.13 -6.66
N PRO A 96 4.58 -1.90 -5.58
CA PRO A 96 5.57 -2.83 -5.02
C PRO A 96 6.06 -3.88 -6.02
N ALA A 97 5.12 -4.43 -6.81
CA ALA A 97 5.40 -5.48 -7.79
C ALA A 97 6.10 -4.91 -9.03
N LEU A 98 5.66 -3.74 -9.52
CA LEU A 98 6.29 -2.98 -10.60
C LEU A 98 7.75 -2.65 -10.28
N ALA A 99 8.01 -2.12 -9.08
CA ALA A 99 9.37 -1.78 -8.65
C ALA A 99 10.28 -3.01 -8.56
N SER A 100 9.72 -4.17 -8.21
CA SER A 100 10.44 -5.45 -8.16
C SER A 100 10.73 -6.03 -9.55
N ALA A 101 9.79 -5.87 -10.48
CA ALA A 101 9.89 -6.36 -11.86
C ALA A 101 10.71 -5.45 -12.80
N LEU A 102 11.13 -4.26 -12.36
CA LEU A 102 11.92 -3.32 -13.15
C LEU A 102 13.41 -3.43 -12.81
N LYS A 103 14.33 -3.54 -13.78
CA LYS A 103 15.78 -3.59 -13.50
C LYS A 103 16.29 -2.30 -12.85
N PRO A 104 17.39 -2.35 -12.06
CA PRO A 104 18.13 -1.15 -11.69
C PRO A 104 18.56 -0.36 -12.94
N GLY A 105 18.30 0.94 -12.95
CA GLY A 105 18.45 1.83 -14.12
C GLY A 105 17.24 1.83 -15.07
N GLY A 106 16.23 1.00 -14.84
CA GLY A 106 15.07 0.86 -15.71
C GLY A 106 14.07 2.02 -15.62
N THR A 107 13.23 2.12 -16.64
CA THR A 107 12.19 3.16 -16.77
C THR A 107 10.81 2.60 -16.46
N LEU A 108 10.04 3.31 -15.62
CA LEU A 108 8.61 3.09 -15.41
C LEU A 108 7.82 4.25 -16.00
N CYS A 109 6.85 3.95 -16.85
CA CYS A 109 5.90 4.94 -17.39
C CYS A 109 4.49 4.61 -16.91
N LEU A 110 3.83 5.60 -16.29
CA LEU A 110 2.49 5.46 -15.73
C LEU A 110 1.57 6.50 -16.34
N THR A 111 0.42 6.09 -16.84
CA THR A 111 -0.67 7.02 -17.16
C THR A 111 -1.53 7.24 -15.91
N VAL A 112 -1.70 8.50 -15.49
CA VAL A 112 -2.52 8.85 -14.32
C VAL A 112 -3.50 9.97 -14.66
N PRO A 113 -4.65 10.08 -13.97
CA PRO A 113 -5.58 11.19 -14.17
C PRO A 113 -4.92 12.55 -13.93
N ALA A 114 -5.16 13.51 -14.83
CA ALA A 114 -4.56 14.84 -14.78
C ALA A 114 -4.99 15.68 -13.57
N ALA A 115 -6.04 15.29 -12.84
CA ALA A 115 -6.47 15.99 -11.61
C ALA A 115 -5.69 15.55 -10.36
N GLN A 116 -4.97 14.42 -10.39
CA GLN A 116 -4.24 13.94 -9.22
C GLN A 116 -2.92 14.69 -9.02
N LYS A 117 -2.48 14.79 -7.76
CA LYS A 117 -1.13 15.29 -7.45
C LYS A 117 -0.07 14.31 -7.99
N PRO A 118 1.12 14.79 -8.36
CA PRO A 118 2.22 13.92 -8.73
C PRO A 118 2.53 12.95 -7.58
N TRP A 119 2.66 11.67 -7.88
CA TRP A 119 2.94 10.62 -6.88
C TRP A 119 4.42 10.57 -6.50
N THR A 120 5.08 11.71 -6.33
CA THR A 120 6.52 11.77 -6.09
C THR A 120 6.91 10.98 -4.84
N ASP A 121 6.22 11.22 -3.72
CA ASP A 121 6.53 10.58 -2.43
C ASP A 121 6.20 9.08 -2.46
N LEU A 122 5.02 8.72 -2.98
CA LEU A 122 4.60 7.34 -3.15
C LEU A 122 5.56 6.54 -4.06
N LEU A 123 6.02 7.12 -5.17
CA LEU A 123 7.03 6.49 -6.02
C LEU A 123 8.37 6.31 -5.27
N ALA A 124 8.75 7.28 -4.44
CA ALA A 124 9.98 7.23 -3.64
C ALA A 124 9.96 6.13 -2.58
N GLU A 125 8.81 5.88 -1.95
CA GLU A 125 8.59 4.78 -0.99
C GLU A 125 8.89 3.41 -1.61
N HIS A 126 8.52 3.20 -2.87
CA HIS A 126 8.83 1.97 -3.62
C HIS A 126 10.18 2.01 -4.34
N GLY A 127 11.00 3.01 -4.03
CA GLY A 127 12.36 3.12 -4.51
C GLY A 127 12.53 3.64 -5.93
N LEU A 128 11.47 4.22 -6.52
CA LEU A 128 11.47 4.87 -7.82
C LEU A 128 11.72 6.38 -7.65
N ARG A 129 12.15 7.06 -8.70
CA ARG A 129 12.29 8.54 -8.70
C ARG A 129 11.55 9.11 -9.89
N LEU A 130 10.60 10.00 -9.64
CA LEU A 130 9.96 10.77 -10.70
C LEU A 130 11.02 11.60 -11.42
N HIS A 131 11.03 11.52 -12.75
CA HIS A 131 12.01 12.20 -13.60
C HIS A 131 11.37 13.23 -14.51
N VAL A 132 10.27 12.87 -15.17
CA VAL A 132 9.52 13.74 -16.07
C VAL A 132 8.03 13.56 -15.81
N GLU A 133 7.31 14.67 -15.91
CA GLU A 133 5.86 14.71 -16.00
C GLU A 133 5.50 15.35 -17.35
N HIS A 134 4.66 14.66 -18.11
CA HIS A 134 4.17 15.17 -19.40
C HIS A 134 2.64 15.08 -19.40
N LEU A 135 1.97 16.19 -19.68
CA LEU A 135 0.53 16.21 -19.95
C LEU A 135 0.33 15.70 -21.37
N ASP A 136 -0.70 14.88 -21.61
CA ASP A 136 -1.01 14.44 -22.97
C ASP A 136 -1.77 15.56 -23.71
N ASP A 137 -1.21 16.05 -24.82
CA ASP A 137 -1.68 17.23 -25.55
C ASP A 137 -2.94 16.98 -26.41
N GLY A 138 -3.50 15.76 -26.34
CA GLY A 138 -4.67 15.37 -27.13
C GLY A 138 -6.00 15.62 -26.43
N HIS A 139 -6.17 15.14 -25.19
CA HIS A 139 -7.41 15.24 -24.39
C HIS A 139 -6.97 15.38 -22.92
N ALA A 140 -7.18 16.54 -22.31
CA ALA A 140 -6.60 16.97 -21.01
C ALA A 140 -6.98 16.15 -19.76
N SER A 141 -7.43 14.89 -19.89
CA SER A 141 -7.85 14.02 -18.79
C SER A 141 -6.73 13.26 -18.12
N HIS A 142 -5.58 13.03 -18.79
CA HIS A 142 -4.49 12.20 -18.29
C HIS A 142 -3.10 12.85 -18.45
N ARG A 143 -2.16 12.41 -17.62
CA ARG A 143 -0.72 12.77 -17.70
C ARG A 143 0.12 11.49 -17.64
N VAL A 144 1.27 11.52 -18.29
CA VAL A 144 2.27 10.45 -18.23
C VAL A 144 3.36 10.83 -17.24
N LEU A 145 3.55 9.98 -16.25
CA LEU A 145 4.65 10.06 -15.30
C LEU A 145 5.76 9.12 -15.74
N ARG A 146 6.98 9.65 -15.90
CA ARG A 146 8.18 8.85 -16.12
C ARG A 146 8.98 8.80 -14.83
N ALA A 147 9.10 7.61 -14.26
CA ALA A 147 9.94 7.34 -13.10
C ALA A 147 11.12 6.42 -13.48
N ILE A 148 12.23 6.54 -12.77
CA ILE A 148 13.42 5.70 -12.94
C ILE A 148 13.65 4.90 -11.67
N ARG A 149 13.99 3.61 -11.80
CA ARG A 149 14.62 2.85 -10.71
C ARG A 149 16.10 3.20 -10.70
N PRO A 150 16.62 4.03 -9.79
CA PRO A 150 18.03 4.40 -9.81
C PRO A 150 18.93 3.17 -9.62
N LEU A 151 20.17 3.24 -10.10
CA LEU A 151 21.20 2.29 -9.71
C LEU A 151 21.42 2.42 -8.19
N ARG A 152 21.10 1.37 -7.46
CA ARG A 152 21.27 1.29 -6.01
C ARG A 152 22.33 0.24 -5.69
N VAL A 153 23.07 0.44 -4.60
CA VAL A 153 23.85 -0.64 -4.00
C VAL A 153 22.87 -1.77 -3.68
N SER A 154 23.17 -2.98 -4.18
CA SER A 154 22.27 -4.12 -4.01
C SER A 154 22.26 -4.60 -2.56
N SER A 155 21.08 -4.84 -2.02
CA SER A 155 20.90 -5.63 -0.81
C SER A 155 20.58 -7.07 -1.19
N ARG A 156 20.94 -8.02 -0.34
CA ARG A 156 20.53 -9.42 -0.48
C ARG A 156 20.13 -9.97 0.88
N PRO A 157 19.12 -10.84 0.95
CA PRO A 157 18.83 -11.58 2.17
C PRO A 157 20.08 -12.30 2.67
N ARG A 158 20.29 -12.34 3.99
CA ARG A 158 21.38 -13.14 4.60
C ARG A 158 21.21 -14.63 4.26
N THR A 159 19.96 -15.07 4.12
CA THR A 159 19.57 -16.46 3.87
C THR A 159 18.26 -16.47 3.08
N PRO A 160 17.98 -17.53 2.28
CA PRO A 160 16.69 -17.70 1.60
C PRO A 160 15.58 -18.24 2.51
N ARG A 161 15.92 -18.73 3.72
CA ARG A 161 14.93 -19.24 4.68
C ARG A 161 14.13 -18.08 5.30
N PRO A 162 12.81 -18.22 5.46
CA PRO A 162 12.00 -17.23 6.15
C PRO A 162 12.48 -17.08 7.61
N PRO A 163 12.30 -15.89 8.22
CA PRO A 163 12.60 -15.68 9.63
C PRO A 163 11.67 -16.53 10.51
N VAL A 164 12.15 -16.94 11.68
CA VAL A 164 11.33 -17.62 12.69
C VAL A 164 10.42 -16.57 13.35
N PRO A 165 9.09 -16.79 13.41
CA PRO A 165 8.20 -15.93 14.17
C PRO A 165 8.59 -15.94 15.65
N HIS A 166 8.91 -14.77 16.21
CA HIS A 166 9.34 -14.61 17.60
C HIS A 166 8.69 -13.39 18.28
N ALA A 167 7.83 -12.67 17.56
CA ALA A 167 7.11 -11.52 18.08
C ALA A 167 5.68 -11.48 17.53
N ALA A 168 4.75 -10.96 18.33
CA ALA A 168 3.41 -10.59 17.91
C ALA A 168 3.37 -9.09 17.63
N LEU A 169 2.82 -8.69 16.49
CA LEU A 169 2.68 -7.28 16.09
C LEU A 169 1.20 -6.93 15.95
N GLY A 170 0.76 -5.92 16.69
CA GLY A 170 -0.59 -5.38 16.58
C GLY A 170 -0.64 -3.86 16.64
N VAL A 171 -1.81 -3.31 16.37
CA VAL A 171 -2.11 -1.88 16.43
C VAL A 171 -3.23 -1.61 17.42
N GLY A 172 -3.22 -0.44 18.07
CA GLY A 172 -4.34 0.05 18.86
C GLY A 172 -4.74 1.45 18.38
N ALA A 173 -6.03 1.66 18.12
CA ALA A 173 -6.57 2.88 17.54
C ALA A 173 -7.28 3.74 18.59
N ILE A 174 -6.72 4.91 18.88
CA ILE A 174 -7.33 5.89 19.79
C ILE A 174 -8.28 6.76 19.00
N LEU A 175 -9.58 6.63 19.27
CA LEU A 175 -10.63 7.49 18.75
C LEU A 175 -11.14 8.36 19.90
N HIS A 176 -10.81 9.65 19.88
CA HIS A 176 -11.26 10.60 20.89
C HIS A 176 -11.89 11.82 20.23
N GLY A 177 -13.16 12.05 20.55
CA GLY A 177 -13.95 13.17 20.01
C GLY A 177 -14.82 13.83 21.08
N PRO A 178 -15.80 14.65 20.69
CA PRO A 178 -16.66 15.37 21.63
C PRO A 178 -17.46 14.48 22.60
N ARG A 179 -17.68 13.21 22.23
CA ARG A 179 -18.39 12.21 23.06
C ARG A 179 -17.48 11.49 24.06
N GLY A 180 -16.17 11.66 23.94
CA GLY A 180 -15.15 10.96 24.75
C GLY A 180 -14.27 10.04 23.91
N LEU A 181 -13.62 9.10 24.61
CA LEU A 181 -12.80 8.02 24.08
C LEU A 181 -13.66 6.80 23.75
N LEU A 182 -13.52 6.24 22.56
CA LEU A 182 -14.18 4.98 22.19
C LEU A 182 -13.44 3.79 22.80
N LEU A 183 -14.17 2.92 23.50
CA LEU A 183 -13.70 1.61 23.95
C LEU A 183 -14.77 0.55 23.68
N GLY A 184 -14.33 -0.66 23.37
CA GLY A 184 -15.18 -1.84 23.21
C GLY A 184 -14.89 -2.85 24.31
N ARG A 185 -15.87 -3.67 24.64
CA ARG A 185 -15.75 -4.74 25.64
C ARG A 185 -15.46 -6.06 24.95
N HIS A 186 -14.29 -6.64 25.24
CA HIS A 186 -13.96 -7.98 24.81
C HIS A 186 -14.82 -9.01 25.56
N HIS A 187 -15.16 -10.13 24.92
CA HIS A 187 -15.94 -11.21 25.53
C HIS A 187 -15.28 -11.87 26.78
N ARG A 188 -14.02 -11.51 27.07
CA ARG A 188 -13.25 -11.93 28.26
C ARG A 188 -13.31 -10.91 29.40
N GLY A 189 -14.04 -9.81 29.23
CA GLY A 189 -14.37 -8.85 30.29
C GLY A 189 -13.52 -7.58 30.33
N THR A 190 -12.51 -7.46 29.47
CA THR A 190 -11.64 -6.27 29.34
C THR A 190 -12.28 -5.21 28.44
N TRP A 191 -11.92 -3.93 28.69
CA TRP A 191 -12.21 -2.81 27.81
C TRP A 191 -10.99 -2.45 26.96
N GLU A 192 -11.16 -2.32 25.66
CA GLU A 192 -10.06 -2.28 24.69
C GLU A 192 -10.28 -1.17 23.65
N LEU A 193 -9.17 -0.62 23.16
CA LEU A 193 -9.18 0.20 21.93
C LEU A 193 -9.51 -0.72 20.75
N PRO A 194 -10.18 -0.22 19.69
CA PRO A 194 -10.23 -0.94 18.42
C PRO A 194 -8.83 -1.26 17.91
N GLY A 195 -8.65 -2.42 17.30
CA GLY A 195 -7.39 -2.82 16.72
C GLY A 195 -7.10 -4.30 16.80
N GLY A 196 -6.07 -4.72 16.08
CA GLY A 196 -5.76 -6.13 15.95
C GLY A 196 -4.38 -6.39 15.38
N THR A 197 -4.21 -7.55 14.77
CA THR A 197 -2.92 -8.04 14.29
C THR A 197 -2.61 -7.45 12.93
N VAL A 198 -1.35 -7.08 12.69
CA VAL A 198 -0.91 -6.63 11.36
C VAL A 198 -0.83 -7.83 10.43
N GLU A 199 -1.53 -7.77 9.29
CA GLU A 199 -1.51 -8.82 8.27
C GLU A 199 -0.38 -8.61 7.24
N ALA A 200 -0.02 -9.69 6.54
CA ALA A 200 1.05 -9.65 5.56
C ALA A 200 0.68 -8.77 4.36
N GLY A 201 1.47 -7.73 4.13
CA GLY A 201 1.31 -6.82 2.98
C GLY A 201 0.60 -5.50 3.31
N GLU A 202 0.13 -5.32 4.55
CA GLU A 202 -0.47 -4.06 5.02
C GLU A 202 0.57 -3.12 5.65
N SER A 203 0.35 -1.81 5.49
CA SER A 203 0.92 -0.79 6.36
C SER A 203 0.20 -0.73 7.72
N LEU A 204 0.84 -0.12 8.71
CA LEU A 204 0.24 0.03 10.06
C LEU A 204 -1.07 0.84 10.02
N GLN A 205 -1.15 1.86 9.16
CA GLN A 205 -2.35 2.66 8.96
C GLN A 205 -3.45 1.86 8.26
N GLU A 206 -3.12 1.06 7.25
CA GLU A 206 -4.08 0.17 6.60
C GLU A 206 -4.65 -0.85 7.58
N THR A 207 -3.81 -1.46 8.43
CA THR A 207 -4.28 -2.34 9.51
C THR A 207 -5.24 -1.60 10.45
N VAL A 208 -4.93 -0.38 10.89
CA VAL A 208 -5.85 0.41 11.73
C VAL A 208 -7.20 0.64 11.04
N VAL A 209 -7.18 1.02 9.75
CA VAL A 209 -8.41 1.28 8.99
C VAL A 209 -9.24 0.01 8.78
N ARG A 210 -8.59 -1.13 8.50
CA ARG A 210 -9.24 -2.43 8.35
C ARG A 210 -9.90 -2.86 9.66
N GLU A 211 -9.13 -2.93 10.74
CA GLU A 211 -9.61 -3.34 12.06
C GLU A 211 -10.77 -2.44 12.54
N LEU A 212 -10.64 -1.13 12.34
CA LEU A 212 -11.71 -0.20 12.68
C LEU A 212 -13.01 -0.50 11.91
N ALA A 213 -12.92 -0.82 10.63
CA ALA A 213 -14.08 -1.18 9.81
C ALA A 213 -14.67 -2.54 10.21
N GLU A 214 -13.82 -3.53 10.47
CA GLU A 214 -14.22 -4.90 10.84
C GLU A 214 -14.85 -4.96 12.23
N GLU A 215 -14.30 -4.26 13.22
CA GLU A 215 -14.76 -4.35 14.61
C GLU A 215 -15.92 -3.41 14.94
N THR A 216 -15.96 -2.24 14.31
CA THR A 216 -16.88 -1.16 14.69
C THR A 216 -17.81 -0.71 13.57
N GLY A 217 -17.51 -1.05 12.31
CA GLY A 217 -18.18 -0.50 11.13
C GLY A 217 -17.78 0.94 10.78
N LEU A 218 -16.88 1.57 11.54
CA LEU A 218 -16.39 2.92 11.27
C LEU A 218 -15.42 2.92 10.08
N ARG A 219 -15.41 4.02 9.33
CA ARG A 219 -14.53 4.20 8.16
C ARG A 219 -13.59 5.37 8.37
N ALA A 220 -12.30 5.15 8.23
CA ALA A 220 -11.27 6.19 8.22
C ALA A 220 -10.45 6.12 6.93
N ASP A 221 -9.75 7.21 6.60
CA ASP A 221 -8.70 7.20 5.58
C ASP A 221 -7.34 6.92 6.27
N PRO A 222 -6.42 6.15 5.68
CA PRO A 222 -5.07 5.99 6.22
C PRO A 222 -4.36 7.32 6.52
N ALA A 223 -4.66 8.39 5.76
CA ALA A 223 -4.12 9.72 6.00
C ALA A 223 -4.63 10.38 7.31
N ASP A 224 -5.76 9.91 7.83
CA ASP A 224 -6.32 10.34 9.11
C ASP A 224 -5.78 9.53 10.30
N VAL A 225 -4.87 8.58 10.07
CA VAL A 225 -4.25 7.76 11.13
C VAL A 225 -2.86 8.28 11.46
N ARG A 226 -2.71 8.85 12.65
CA ARG A 226 -1.42 9.29 13.19
C ARG A 226 -0.81 8.20 14.06
N LEU A 227 0.34 7.66 13.66
CA LEU A 227 1.06 6.70 14.48
C LEU A 227 1.84 7.43 15.58
N LEU A 228 1.70 6.99 16.83
CA LEU A 228 2.33 7.63 17.99
C LEU A 228 3.71 7.04 18.30
N GLY A 229 3.83 5.73 18.17
CA GLY A 229 5.07 5.02 18.45
C GLY A 229 4.85 3.54 18.72
N THR A 230 5.93 2.88 19.10
CA THR A 230 5.95 1.45 19.42
C THR A 230 6.03 1.23 20.92
N LEU A 231 5.15 0.36 21.43
CA LEU A 231 5.21 -0.21 22.77
C LEU A 231 5.75 -1.63 22.66
N LEU A 232 6.80 -1.92 23.43
CA LEU A 232 7.40 -3.25 23.50
C LEU A 232 7.29 -3.79 24.93
N ASP A 233 6.63 -4.94 25.05
CA ASP A 233 6.57 -5.72 26.28
C ASP A 233 6.83 -7.21 26.02
N ASP A 234 6.83 -8.00 27.10
CA ASP A 234 7.01 -9.44 27.08
C ASP A 234 5.81 -10.11 27.77
N VAL A 235 5.26 -11.12 27.11
CA VAL A 235 4.21 -11.97 27.69
C VAL A 235 4.64 -13.42 27.51
N ASP A 236 4.95 -14.08 28.63
CA ASP A 236 5.37 -15.49 28.67
C ASP A 236 6.54 -15.81 27.71
N GLY A 237 7.50 -14.89 27.59
CA GLY A 237 8.67 -15.05 26.71
C GLY A 237 8.40 -14.76 25.23
N VAL A 238 7.21 -14.26 24.90
CA VAL A 238 6.88 -13.74 23.56
C VAL A 238 6.99 -12.23 23.59
N VAL A 239 7.87 -11.68 22.75
CA VAL A 239 7.95 -10.25 22.52
C VAL A 239 6.65 -9.79 21.88
N ARG A 240 5.96 -8.85 22.50
CA ARG A 240 4.77 -8.23 21.93
C ARG A 240 5.06 -6.78 21.61
N VAL A 241 4.67 -6.42 20.40
CA VAL A 241 4.86 -5.10 19.81
C VAL A 241 3.47 -4.54 19.51
N THR A 242 3.12 -3.44 20.17
CA THR A 242 1.88 -2.71 19.91
C THR A 242 2.22 -1.34 19.35
N VAL A 243 1.67 -1.00 18.19
CA VAL A 243 1.75 0.37 17.67
C VAL A 243 0.52 1.13 18.12
N ALA A 244 0.73 2.13 18.98
CA ALA A 244 -0.33 3.05 19.36
C ALA A 244 -0.57 4.07 18.24
N SER A 245 -1.83 4.31 17.89
CA SER A 245 -2.22 5.28 16.87
C SER A 245 -3.37 6.15 17.35
N HIS A 246 -3.52 7.32 16.73
CA HIS A 246 -4.61 8.26 16.98
C HIS A 246 -5.30 8.57 15.64
N VAL A 247 -6.59 8.24 15.56
CA VAL A 247 -7.40 8.47 14.36
C VAL A 247 -8.04 9.85 14.47
N THR A 248 -7.67 10.76 13.58
CA THR A 248 -8.09 12.17 13.66
C THR A 248 -9.42 12.46 12.97
N ALA A 249 -9.84 11.61 12.04
CA ALA A 249 -11.15 11.72 11.41
C ALA A 249 -11.67 10.33 10.99
N TRP A 250 -12.99 10.15 11.10
CA TRP A 250 -13.68 8.93 10.74
C TRP A 250 -15.14 9.25 10.36
N ARG A 251 -15.83 8.26 9.79
CA ARG A 251 -17.23 8.33 9.37
C ARG A 251 -18.00 7.12 9.90
N GLY A 252 -19.27 7.33 10.24
CA GLY A 252 -20.16 6.30 10.76
C GLY A 252 -20.35 6.41 12.27
N GLU A 253 -21.16 5.50 12.80
CA GLU A 253 -21.37 5.29 14.23
C GLU A 253 -20.90 3.88 14.59
N PRO A 254 -20.19 3.70 15.72
CA PRO A 254 -19.70 2.39 16.11
C PRO A 254 -20.88 1.46 16.44
N ALA A 255 -20.82 0.24 15.94
CA ALA A 255 -21.80 -0.81 16.22
C ALA A 255 -21.11 -2.18 16.25
N ASP A 256 -21.66 -3.09 17.03
CA ASP A 256 -21.18 -4.47 17.11
C ASP A 256 -21.26 -5.14 15.73
N GLN A 257 -20.14 -5.71 15.29
CA GLN A 257 -20.06 -6.40 14.01
C GLN A 257 -20.16 -7.93 14.20
N PRO A 258 -20.83 -8.67 13.29
CA PRO A 258 -21.00 -10.10 13.43
C PRO A 258 -19.68 -10.86 13.39
N GLY A 259 -19.42 -11.71 14.39
CA GLY A 259 -18.22 -12.56 14.44
C GLY A 259 -17.08 -11.99 15.29
N GLU A 260 -17.21 -10.74 15.71
CA GLU A 260 -16.17 -10.04 16.45
C GLU A 260 -16.16 -10.36 17.94
N LYS A 261 -14.94 -10.33 18.51
CA LYS A 261 -14.69 -10.64 19.92
C LYS A 261 -14.89 -9.44 20.84
N VAL A 262 -14.85 -8.24 20.27
CA VAL A 262 -15.03 -6.95 20.93
C VAL A 262 -16.31 -6.32 20.42
N GLY A 263 -17.16 -5.87 21.34
CA GLY A 263 -18.45 -5.21 21.05
C GLY A 263 -18.86 -4.31 22.20
N ASP A 264 -20.15 -4.03 22.37
CA ASP A 264 -20.66 -3.11 23.41
C ASP A 264 -19.89 -1.78 23.41
N TRP A 265 -19.69 -1.22 22.21
CA TRP A 265 -18.90 -0.02 21.97
C TRP A 265 -19.47 1.20 22.69
N ARG A 266 -18.64 1.87 23.50
CA ARG A 266 -19.05 3.01 24.32
C ARG A 266 -18.04 4.14 24.29
N TRP A 267 -18.57 5.35 24.45
CA TRP A 267 -17.78 6.56 24.59
C TRP A 267 -17.62 6.90 26.08
N PHE A 268 -16.38 7.00 26.54
CA PHE A 268 -16.03 7.30 27.93
C PHE A 268 -15.34 8.66 28.03
N PRO A 269 -15.75 9.53 28.97
CA PRO A 269 -14.98 10.74 29.23
C PRO A 269 -13.63 10.35 29.88
N LEU A 270 -12.57 11.12 29.59
CA LEU A 270 -11.20 10.80 30.04
C LEU A 270 -11.03 10.80 31.56
N ASP A 271 -11.91 11.48 32.30
CA ASP A 271 -11.93 11.54 33.76
C ASP A 271 -12.71 10.36 34.40
N ARG A 272 -13.39 9.53 33.60
CA ARG A 272 -14.16 8.35 34.05
C ARG A 272 -14.04 7.20 33.06
N LEU A 273 -12.80 6.78 32.83
CA LEU A 273 -12.49 5.56 32.10
C LEU A 273 -13.00 4.32 32.88
N PRO A 274 -13.37 3.23 32.18
CA PRO A 274 -13.80 2.01 32.84
C PRO A 274 -12.62 1.29 33.51
N GLU A 275 -12.93 0.45 34.49
CA GLU A 275 -11.96 -0.50 35.05
C GLU A 275 -11.69 -1.66 34.08
N ASN A 276 -10.61 -2.42 34.33
CA ASN A 276 -10.21 -3.59 33.55
C ASN A 276 -9.89 -3.27 32.08
N LEU A 277 -9.11 -2.22 31.84
CA LEU A 277 -8.55 -1.97 30.52
C LEU A 277 -7.63 -3.11 30.12
N PHE A 278 -7.69 -3.53 28.86
CA PHE A 278 -6.68 -4.42 28.30
C PHE A 278 -5.31 -3.74 28.31
N VAL A 279 -4.28 -4.48 28.72
CA VAL A 279 -2.94 -3.94 29.00
C VAL A 279 -2.38 -3.14 27.83
N CYS A 280 -2.47 -3.65 26.59
CA CYS A 280 -1.95 -2.93 25.41
C CYS A 280 -2.73 -1.63 25.14
N SER A 281 -4.05 -1.64 25.38
CA SER A 281 -4.88 -0.45 25.26
C SER A 281 -4.52 0.59 26.33
N ALA A 282 -4.32 0.16 27.57
CA ALA A 282 -3.89 1.01 28.67
C ALA A 282 -2.52 1.67 28.40
N GLN A 283 -1.54 0.88 27.95
CA GLN A 283 -0.22 1.36 27.52
C GLN A 283 -0.32 2.36 26.35
N GLY A 284 -1.19 2.09 25.37
CA GLY A 284 -1.44 3.00 24.24
C GLY A 284 -2.03 4.34 24.70
N LEU A 285 -2.97 4.30 25.64
CA LEU A 285 -3.59 5.49 26.21
C LEU A 285 -2.60 6.35 26.99
N THR A 286 -1.75 5.77 27.82
CA THR A 286 -0.71 6.51 28.57
C THR A 286 0.43 6.99 27.69
N ALA A 287 0.73 6.31 26.58
CA ALA A 287 1.64 6.81 25.56
C ALA A 287 1.08 8.05 24.83
N TRP A 288 -0.24 8.08 24.61
CA TRP A 288 -0.93 9.23 24.01
C TRP A 288 -1.10 10.40 24.98
N ARG A 289 -1.48 10.11 26.23
CA ARG A 289 -1.71 11.07 27.31
C ARG A 289 -1.14 10.52 28.63
N PRO A 290 0.12 10.84 28.96
CA PRO A 290 0.79 10.33 30.16
C PRO A 290 0.11 10.72 31.49
N GLU A 291 -0.72 11.76 31.47
CA GLU A 291 -1.47 12.26 32.62
C GLU A 291 -2.74 11.46 32.95
N LEU A 292 -3.16 10.52 32.10
CA LEU A 292 -4.33 9.69 32.37
C LEU A 292 -4.09 8.82 33.62
N PRO A 293 -5.08 8.70 34.53
CA PRO A 293 -4.97 7.92 35.75
C PRO A 293 -5.15 6.42 35.47
N VAL A 294 -4.34 5.87 34.57
CA VAL A 294 -4.40 4.48 34.09
C VAL A 294 -3.14 3.75 34.54
N ASP A 295 -3.32 2.70 35.33
CA ASP A 295 -2.25 1.78 35.71
C ASP A 295 -2.12 0.66 34.68
N HIS A 296 -0.89 0.21 34.43
CA HIS A 296 -0.62 -0.90 33.51
C HIS A 296 0.78 -1.48 33.77
N THR A 297 0.99 -2.72 33.34
CA THR A 297 2.33 -3.31 33.35
C THR A 297 3.27 -2.50 32.45
N PRO A 298 4.54 -2.30 32.83
CA PRO A 298 5.48 -1.50 32.05
C PRO A 298 5.64 -2.02 30.62
N ALA A 299 5.79 -1.09 29.68
CA ALA A 299 6.24 -1.34 28.32
C ALA A 299 7.29 -0.29 27.95
N HIS A 300 8.22 -0.66 27.08
CA HIS A 300 9.17 0.28 26.50
C HIS A 300 8.49 1.04 25.36
N PHE A 301 8.11 2.29 25.61
CA PHE A 301 7.58 3.17 24.58
C PHE A 301 8.71 3.87 23.81
N THR A 302 8.68 3.77 22.48
CA THR A 302 9.55 4.52 21.56
C THR A 302 8.66 5.37 20.65
N PRO A 303 8.65 6.71 20.79
CA PRO A 303 7.82 7.56 19.96
C PRO A 303 8.34 7.59 18.51
N TYR A 304 7.42 7.73 17.56
CA TYR A 304 7.79 8.07 16.19
C TYR A 304 8.05 9.56 16.08
N ALA A 305 8.95 9.94 15.16
CA ALA A 305 9.22 11.34 14.89
C ALA A 305 7.93 12.01 14.38
N THR A 306 7.55 13.13 14.99
CA THR A 306 6.54 14.01 14.43
C THR A 306 7.23 14.95 13.46
N ASP A 307 6.92 14.82 12.16
CA ASP A 307 7.33 15.78 11.13
C ASP A 307 6.74 17.19 11.38
#